data_AF-A0AAW0WZ30-F1
#
_entry.id   AF-A0AAW0WZ30-F1
#
_cell.length_a   1.000
_cell.length_b   1.000
_cell.length_c   1.000
_cell.angle_alpha   90.00
_cell.angle_beta   90.00
_cell.angle_gamma   90.00
#
_symmetry.space_group_name_H-M   'P 1'
#
loop_
_entity.id
_entity.type
_entity.pdbx_description
1 polymer ?
#
loop_
_entity_poly.entity_id
_entity_poly.type
_entity_poly.pdbx_seq_one_letter_code
_entity_poly.pdbx_strand_id
1 'polypeptide(L)'
;MIEFYSYIKRSELIYNHKYRGGKIEVEKKNRNIAMGRFMRICRLLPVMLKRYWFVVAWSAACGGAFYWDYMRYKKQPQYYYTRRMLGLGLCISRGSAAVLNLSCCLVVMPMCRALATTLATYLSCRRPHHRIPTLPATLAAPATHAAKTTHLLLAATVVVSAVVHTGAHLSNAVNFSRHYSSRYPDLNVANYRGEVSV
;
A
#
# COMPACT_ATOMS: atom_id res chain seq x y z
N MET A 1 -18.61 69.53 -0.76
CA MET A 1 -18.33 68.31 -1.56
C MET A 1 -17.04 67.61 -1.15
N ILE A 2 -15.91 68.32 -0.99
CA ILE A 2 -14.58 67.74 -0.69
C ILE A 2 -14.55 67.00 0.67
N GLU A 3 -15.12 67.58 1.73
CA GLU A 3 -15.23 66.97 3.07
C GLU A 3 -15.98 65.62 3.06
N PHE A 4 -17.08 65.55 2.30
CA PHE A 4 -17.89 64.33 2.20
C PHE A 4 -17.14 63.20 1.47
N TYR A 5 -16.39 63.53 0.42
CA TYR A 5 -15.54 62.58 -0.29
C TYR A 5 -14.39 62.06 0.60
N SER A 6 -13.75 62.96 1.37
CA SER A 6 -12.72 62.59 2.35
C SER A 6 -13.26 61.66 3.44
N TYR A 7 -14.48 61.93 3.93
CA TYR A 7 -15.16 61.08 4.90
C TYR A 7 -15.43 59.67 4.37
N ILE A 8 -15.97 59.55 3.15
CA ILE A 8 -16.25 58.26 2.51
C ILE A 8 -14.94 57.46 2.35
N LYS A 9 -13.88 58.09 1.82
CA LYS A 9 -12.59 57.43 1.61
C LYS A 9 -11.96 56.96 2.93
N ARG A 10 -12.12 57.73 4.01
CA ARG A 10 -11.67 57.34 5.35
C ARG A 10 -12.44 56.14 5.88
N SER A 11 -13.76 56.11 5.67
CA SER A 11 -14.61 55.00 6.12
C SER A 11 -14.30 53.69 5.38
N GLU A 12 -14.03 53.75 4.06
CA GLU A 12 -13.62 52.59 3.28
C GLU A 12 -12.26 52.04 3.72
N LEU A 13 -11.29 52.92 4.00
CA LEU A 13 -9.96 52.51 4.48
C LEU A 13 -10.06 51.76 5.83
N ILE A 14 -10.90 52.25 6.75
CA ILE A 14 -11.14 51.60 8.04
C ILE A 14 -11.81 50.23 7.85
N TYR A 15 -12.81 50.16 6.98
CA TYR A 15 -13.50 48.89 6.66
C TYR A 15 -12.55 47.86 6.05
N ASN A 16 -11.75 48.26 5.06
CA ASN A 16 -10.82 47.38 4.35
C ASN A 16 -9.68 46.90 5.28
N HIS A 17 -9.19 47.76 6.17
CA HIS A 17 -8.20 47.37 7.19
C HIS A 17 -8.77 46.35 8.17
N LYS A 18 -10.01 46.53 8.64
CA LYS A 18 -10.69 45.58 9.56
C LYS A 18 -10.95 44.24 8.88
N TYR A 19 -11.41 44.25 7.63
CA TYR A 19 -11.64 43.04 6.85
C TYR A 19 -10.33 42.28 6.57
N ARG A 20 -9.26 43.00 6.17
CA ARG A 20 -7.94 42.41 5.95
C ARG A 20 -7.35 41.83 7.24
N GLY A 21 -7.49 42.54 8.37
CA GLY A 21 -7.07 42.05 9.69
C GLY A 21 -7.77 40.75 10.09
N GLY A 22 -9.10 40.71 9.95
CA GLY A 22 -9.90 39.50 10.23
C GLY A 22 -9.51 38.31 9.33
N LYS A 23 -9.27 38.55 8.04
CA LYS A 23 -8.81 37.49 7.11
C LYS A 23 -7.45 36.91 7.52
N ILE A 24 -6.50 37.77 7.89
CA ILE A 24 -5.15 37.35 8.34
C ILE A 24 -5.24 36.55 9.65
N GLU A 25 -6.11 36.94 10.57
CA GLU A 25 -6.29 36.25 11.85
C GLU A 25 -6.92 34.86 11.68
N VAL A 26 -7.93 34.74 10.81
CA VAL A 26 -8.52 33.45 10.44
C VAL A 26 -7.50 32.54 9.76
N GLU A 27 -6.68 33.07 8.84
CA GLU A 27 -5.64 32.28 8.17
C GLU A 27 -4.55 31.83 9.15
N LYS A 28 -4.11 32.70 10.07
CA LYS A 28 -3.20 32.32 11.15
C LYS A 28 -3.79 31.24 12.05
N LYS A 29 -5.07 31.36 12.44
CA LYS A 29 -5.77 30.35 13.23
C LYS A 29 -5.84 29.00 12.51
N ASN A 30 -6.19 29.00 11.22
CA ASN A 30 -6.22 27.78 10.40
C ASN A 30 -4.84 27.13 10.26
N ARG A 31 -3.78 27.93 10.03
CA ARG A 31 -2.40 27.42 10.00
C ARG A 31 -1.97 26.84 11.34
N ASN A 32 -2.32 27.47 12.46
CA ASN A 32 -2.01 26.98 13.80
C ASN A 32 -2.75 25.67 14.11
N ILE A 33 -4.02 25.55 13.70
CA ILE A 33 -4.79 24.31 13.82
C ILE A 33 -4.20 23.21 12.94
N ALA A 34 -3.86 23.51 11.68
CA ALA A 34 -3.22 22.58 10.76
C ALA A 34 -1.86 22.10 11.28
N MET A 35 -1.03 23.01 11.79
CA MET A 35 0.25 22.71 12.43
C MET A 35 0.06 21.86 13.70
N GLY A 36 -0.94 22.17 14.53
CA GLY A 36 -1.28 21.38 15.71
C GLY A 36 -1.79 19.97 15.39
N ARG A 37 -2.50 19.80 14.28
CA ARG A 37 -2.90 18.48 13.75
C ARG A 37 -1.69 17.72 13.20
N PHE A 38 -0.84 18.39 12.42
CA PHE A 38 0.39 17.82 11.86
C PHE A 38 1.34 17.34 12.97
N MET A 39 1.60 18.16 13.98
CA MET A 39 2.45 17.79 15.12
C MET A 39 1.85 16.65 15.97
N ARG A 40 0.52 16.49 16.00
CA ARG A 40 -0.11 15.31 16.61
C ARG A 40 0.12 14.06 15.76
N ILE A 41 -0.09 14.14 14.44
CA ILE A 41 0.15 13.03 13.51
C ILE A 41 1.62 12.59 13.56
N CYS A 42 2.58 13.52 13.46
CA CYS A 42 4.01 13.22 13.50
C CYS A 42 4.45 12.59 14.83
N ARG A 43 3.80 12.90 15.96
CA ARG A 43 4.09 12.27 17.26
C ARG A 43 3.44 10.89 17.39
N LEU A 44 2.25 10.69 16.82
CA LEU A 44 1.56 9.40 16.84
C LEU A 44 2.15 8.40 15.83
N LEU A 45 2.66 8.88 14.70
CA LEU A 45 3.23 8.06 13.63
C LEU A 45 4.33 7.11 14.12
N PRO A 46 5.39 7.52 14.84
CA PRO A 46 6.43 6.61 15.33
C PRO A 46 5.93 5.65 16.40
N VAL A 47 4.94 6.05 17.21
CA VAL A 47 4.33 5.19 18.24
C VAL A 47 3.47 4.10 17.60
N MET A 48 2.67 4.46 16.61
CA MET A 48 1.89 3.50 15.80
C MET A 48 2.81 2.63 14.94
N LEU A 49 3.88 3.20 14.37
CA LEU A 49 4.88 2.47 13.61
C LEU A 49 5.59 1.43 14.48
N LYS A 50 5.94 1.76 15.73
CA LYS A 50 6.53 0.79 16.67
C LYS A 50 5.54 -0.31 17.05
N ARG A 51 4.23 -0.01 17.14
CA ARG A 51 3.19 -1.00 17.47
C ARG A 51 2.79 -1.88 16.30
N TYR A 52 2.79 -1.34 15.08
CA TYR A 52 2.40 -2.00 13.83
C TYR A 52 3.60 -2.28 12.90
N TRP A 53 4.82 -2.30 13.45
CA TRP A 53 6.06 -2.44 12.68
C TRP A 53 6.04 -3.66 11.76
N PHE A 54 5.48 -4.78 12.25
CA PHE A 54 5.32 -6.01 11.48
C PHE A 54 4.41 -5.83 10.27
N VAL A 55 3.29 -5.13 10.44
CA VAL A 55 2.34 -4.84 9.34
C VAL A 55 2.99 -3.92 8.30
N VAL A 56 3.75 -2.91 8.74
CA VAL A 56 4.44 -1.99 7.83
C VAL A 56 5.55 -2.70 7.06
N ALA A 57 6.38 -3.50 7.75
CA ALA A 57 7.42 -4.31 7.11
C ALA A 57 6.82 -5.31 6.11
N TRP A 58 5.69 -5.92 6.47
CA TRP A 58 4.93 -6.82 5.63
C TRP A 58 4.39 -6.14 4.36
N SER A 59 3.67 -5.02 4.52
CA SER A 59 3.15 -4.25 3.37
C SER A 59 4.28 -3.76 2.46
N ALA A 60 5.44 -3.39 3.02
CA ALA A 60 6.62 -3.03 2.26
C ALA A 60 7.19 -4.22 1.48
N ALA A 61 7.23 -5.42 2.07
CA ALA A 61 7.65 -6.64 1.39
C ALA A 61 6.69 -6.99 0.23
N CYS A 62 5.38 -6.92 0.44
CA CYS A 62 4.38 -7.12 -0.62
C CYS A 62 4.53 -6.09 -1.75
N GLY A 63 4.60 -4.80 -1.42
CA GLY A 63 4.76 -3.73 -2.40
C GLY A 63 6.09 -3.83 -3.16
N GLY A 64 7.18 -4.20 -2.47
CA GLY A 64 8.49 -4.44 -3.06
C GLY A 64 8.49 -5.63 -4.01
N ALA A 65 7.91 -6.76 -3.62
CA ALA A 65 7.77 -7.94 -4.48
C ALA A 65 6.93 -7.62 -5.73
N PHE A 66 5.78 -6.97 -5.55
CA PHE A 66 4.94 -6.51 -6.65
C PHE A 66 5.72 -5.61 -7.60
N TYR A 67 6.42 -4.60 -7.06
CA TYR A 67 7.19 -3.65 -7.86
C TYR A 67 8.34 -4.32 -8.61
N TRP A 68 9.03 -5.25 -7.95
CA TRP A 68 10.13 -6.00 -8.53
C TRP A 68 9.66 -6.84 -9.72
N ASP A 69 8.61 -7.64 -9.53
CA ASP A 69 8.04 -8.44 -10.61
C ASP A 69 7.47 -7.55 -11.72
N TYR A 70 6.74 -6.50 -11.37
CA TYR A 70 6.22 -5.54 -12.32
C TYR A 70 7.34 -4.92 -13.19
N MET A 71 8.45 -4.50 -12.57
CA MET A 71 9.61 -3.98 -13.28
C MET A 71 10.30 -5.03 -14.14
N ARG A 72 10.40 -6.28 -13.67
CA ARG A 72 10.99 -7.38 -14.41
C ARG A 72 10.23 -7.67 -15.70
N TYR A 73 8.90 -7.77 -15.64
CA TYR A 73 8.06 -7.98 -16.82
C TYR A 73 7.98 -6.74 -17.74
N LYS A 74 8.11 -5.53 -17.18
CA LYS A 74 8.15 -4.29 -17.98
C LYS A 74 9.46 -4.10 -18.73
N LYS A 75 10.61 -4.43 -18.14
CA LYS A 75 11.94 -4.13 -18.69
C LYS A 75 12.57 -5.28 -19.47
N GLN A 76 12.26 -6.54 -19.16
CA GLN A 76 12.92 -7.64 -19.85
C GLN A 76 12.44 -7.82 -21.30
N PRO A 77 13.36 -8.02 -22.26
CA PRO A 77 13.04 -8.23 -23.67
C PRO A 77 12.43 -9.61 -23.94
N GLN A 78 12.68 -10.60 -23.08
CA GLN A 78 12.16 -11.97 -23.20
C GLN A 78 10.63 -12.04 -23.18
N TYR A 79 9.98 -11.09 -22.51
CA TYR A 79 8.52 -11.00 -22.41
C TYR A 79 7.92 -9.97 -23.38
N TYR A 80 8.69 -9.46 -24.34
CA TYR A 80 8.25 -8.38 -25.25
C TYR A 80 6.99 -8.77 -26.04
N TYR A 81 6.98 -9.97 -26.61
CA TYR A 81 5.85 -10.46 -27.41
C TYR A 81 4.61 -10.72 -26.55
N THR A 82 4.77 -11.39 -25.41
CA THR A 82 3.68 -11.64 -24.44
C THR A 82 3.11 -10.31 -23.92
N ARG A 83 3.96 -9.35 -23.53
CA ARG A 83 3.51 -8.02 -23.10
C ARG A 83 2.77 -7.26 -24.20
N ARG A 84 3.15 -7.42 -25.47
CA ARG A 84 2.48 -6.78 -26.60
C ARG A 84 1.08 -7.35 -26.84
N MET A 85 0.85 -8.63 -26.51
CA MET A 85 -0.45 -9.30 -26.66
C MET A 85 -1.37 -9.10 -25.43
N LEU A 86 -0.85 -9.26 -24.21
CA LEU A 86 -1.65 -9.18 -22.97
C LEU A 86 -1.72 -7.75 -22.39
N GLY A 87 -0.79 -6.89 -22.76
CA GLY A 87 -0.69 -5.53 -22.22
C GLY A 87 -0.27 -5.48 -20.75
N LEU A 88 -0.75 -4.46 -20.03
CA LEU A 88 -0.43 -4.21 -18.62
C LEU A 88 -0.98 -5.29 -17.67
N GLY A 89 -2.02 -6.01 -18.07
CA GLY A 89 -2.65 -7.04 -17.25
C GLY A 89 -1.70 -8.19 -16.91
N LEU A 90 -0.73 -8.54 -17.78
CA LEU A 90 0.28 -9.56 -17.47
C LEU A 90 1.15 -9.15 -16.28
N CYS A 91 1.63 -7.90 -16.30
CA CYS A 91 2.51 -7.38 -15.26
C CYS A 91 1.77 -7.29 -13.92
N ILE A 92 0.51 -6.84 -13.94
CA ILE A 92 -0.35 -6.74 -12.76
C ILE A 92 -0.65 -8.13 -12.21
N SER A 93 -1.02 -9.09 -13.07
CA SER A 93 -1.38 -10.46 -12.68
C SER A 93 -0.21 -11.21 -12.04
N ARG A 94 1.00 -11.03 -12.56
CA ARG A 94 2.22 -11.66 -12.02
C ARG A 94 2.65 -11.02 -10.71
N GLY A 95 2.61 -9.69 -10.62
CA GLY A 95 2.89 -8.98 -9.37
C GLY A 95 1.88 -9.34 -8.27
N SER A 96 0.58 -9.39 -8.59
CA SER A 96 -0.46 -9.74 -7.62
C SER A 96 -0.38 -11.21 -7.18
N ALA A 97 0.03 -12.12 -8.08
CA ALA A 97 0.28 -13.52 -7.72
C ALA A 97 1.43 -13.66 -6.71
N ALA A 98 2.53 -12.93 -6.90
CA ALA A 98 3.64 -12.94 -5.96
C ALA A 98 3.23 -12.41 -4.58
N VAL A 99 2.44 -11.32 -4.55
CA VAL A 99 1.86 -10.79 -3.31
C VAL A 99 0.94 -11.81 -2.66
N LEU A 100 0.06 -12.46 -3.42
CA LEU A 100 -0.88 -13.47 -2.92
C LEU A 100 -0.14 -14.67 -2.32
N ASN A 101 0.89 -15.17 -3.01
CA ASN A 101 1.70 -16.31 -2.55
C ASN A 101 2.42 -15.99 -1.25
N LEU A 102 3.07 -14.83 -1.17
CA LEU A 102 3.69 -14.38 0.08
C LEU A 102 2.64 -14.26 1.19
N SER A 103 1.48 -13.70 0.87
CA SER A 103 0.43 -13.40 1.87
C SER A 103 -0.22 -14.66 2.42
N CYS A 104 -0.43 -15.66 1.57
CA CYS A 104 -0.95 -16.97 1.97
C CYS A 104 0.02 -17.68 2.93
N CYS A 105 1.33 -17.70 2.63
CA CYS A 105 2.32 -18.31 3.52
C CYS A 105 2.32 -17.68 4.92
N LEU A 106 2.12 -16.36 5.00
CA LEU A 106 2.12 -15.63 6.27
C LEU A 106 0.79 -15.63 7.02
N VAL A 107 -0.34 -15.91 6.34
CA VAL A 107 -1.63 -16.14 7.01
C VAL A 107 -1.62 -17.44 7.83
N VAL A 108 -0.80 -18.41 7.42
CA VAL A 108 -0.62 -19.71 8.09
C VAL A 108 0.36 -19.62 9.29
N MET A 109 1.33 -18.71 9.23
CA MET A 109 2.30 -18.47 10.31
C MET A 109 1.72 -18.20 11.72
N PRO A 110 0.61 -17.44 11.93
CA PRO A 110 0.01 -17.29 13.26
C PRO A 110 -0.60 -18.58 13.84
N MET A 111 -0.89 -19.57 12.98
CA MET A 111 -1.38 -20.89 13.40
C MET A 111 -0.23 -21.87 13.68
N CYS A 112 0.91 -21.73 13.00
CA CYS A 112 2.13 -22.50 13.22
C CYS A 112 2.92 -22.05 14.47
N ARG A 113 2.24 -21.77 15.59
CA ARG A 113 2.86 -21.30 16.84
C ARG A 113 4.07 -22.14 17.27
N ALA A 114 4.02 -23.46 17.07
CA ALA A 114 5.11 -24.38 17.36
C ALA A 114 6.37 -24.13 16.52
N LEU A 115 6.22 -23.83 15.22
CA LEU A 115 7.35 -23.53 14.32
C LEU A 115 7.92 -22.13 14.58
N ALA A 116 7.06 -21.16 14.91
CA ALA A 116 7.50 -19.82 15.28
C ALA A 116 8.33 -19.85 16.57
N THR A 117 7.94 -20.65 17.56
CA THR A 117 8.71 -20.84 18.80
C THR A 117 10.04 -21.54 18.53
N THR A 118 10.08 -22.61 17.73
CA THR A 118 11.33 -23.33 17.46
C THR A 118 12.30 -22.50 16.64
N LEU A 119 11.82 -21.72 15.66
CA LEU A 119 12.64 -20.81 14.88
C LEU A 119 13.17 -19.65 15.74
N ALA A 120 12.35 -19.10 16.65
CA ALA A 120 12.80 -18.08 17.59
C ALA A 120 13.88 -18.62 18.54
N THR A 121 13.75 -19.86 19.02
CA THR A 121 14.78 -20.52 19.83
C THR A 121 16.05 -20.76 19.00
N TYR A 122 15.92 -21.26 17.76
CA TYR A 122 17.04 -21.51 16.85
C TYR A 122 17.82 -20.22 16.51
N LEU A 123 17.12 -19.13 16.20
CA LEU A 123 17.72 -17.82 15.92
C LEU A 123 18.34 -17.19 17.17
N SER A 124 17.82 -17.47 18.37
CA SER A 124 18.39 -17.01 19.63
C SER A 124 19.69 -17.75 19.98
N CYS A 125 19.81 -19.03 19.63
CA CYS A 125 21.04 -19.81 19.81
C CYS A 125 22.20 -19.37 18.89
N ARG A 126 21.92 -18.64 17.80
CA ARG A 126 22.94 -18.10 16.87
C ARG A 126 23.53 -16.76 17.29
N ARG A 127 23.06 -16.13 18.38
CA ARG A 127 23.65 -14.89 18.90
C ARG A 127 24.52 -15.18 20.12
N PRO A 128 25.80 -14.75 20.14
CA PRO A 128 26.66 -14.96 21.29
C PRO A 128 26.15 -14.16 22.50
N HIS A 129 25.88 -14.92 23.56
CA HIS A 129 25.81 -14.56 24.97
C HIS A 129 25.99 -13.08 25.33
N HIS A 130 24.94 -12.26 25.17
CA HIS A 130 24.71 -11.14 26.08
C HIS A 130 23.35 -11.31 26.75
N ARG A 131 23.45 -11.66 28.03
CA ARG A 131 22.38 -11.90 28.99
C ARG A 131 21.50 -10.64 29.07
N ILE A 132 20.38 -10.65 28.33
CA ILE A 132 19.24 -9.77 28.56
C ILE A 132 18.00 -10.67 28.71
N PRO A 133 17.63 -11.05 29.93
CA PRO A 133 16.40 -11.78 30.18
C PRO A 133 15.25 -10.75 30.14
N THR A 134 14.75 -10.38 28.95
CA THR A 134 13.49 -9.58 28.80
C THR A 134 12.97 -9.40 27.36
N LEU A 135 13.34 -10.25 26.39
CA LEU A 135 12.83 -10.11 25.00
C LEU A 135 11.90 -11.22 24.44
N PRO A 136 11.79 -12.45 25.00
CA PRO A 136 10.82 -13.40 24.44
C PRO A 136 9.40 -13.13 24.96
N ALA A 137 9.24 -12.59 26.15
CA ALA A 137 7.92 -12.32 26.74
C ALA A 137 7.18 -11.15 26.06
N THR A 138 7.89 -10.15 25.56
CA THR A 138 7.30 -9.00 24.83
C THR A 138 6.97 -9.28 23.37
N LEU A 139 7.52 -10.37 22.81
CA LEU A 139 7.10 -10.92 21.51
C LEU A 139 6.04 -12.03 21.65
N ALA A 140 5.99 -12.71 22.81
CA ALA A 140 5.04 -13.79 23.09
C ALA A 140 3.76 -13.36 23.85
N ALA A 141 3.73 -12.20 24.52
CA ALA A 141 2.52 -11.71 25.21
C ALA A 141 2.50 -10.17 25.24
N PRO A 142 1.44 -9.50 24.73
CA PRO A 142 0.04 -9.89 24.90
C PRO A 142 -0.73 -9.86 23.56
N ALA A 143 -0.78 -10.96 22.80
CA ALA A 143 -1.18 -10.86 21.39
C ALA A 143 -2.35 -11.74 20.94
N THR A 144 -3.23 -12.22 21.81
CA THR A 144 -4.50 -12.83 21.31
C THR A 144 -5.42 -11.79 20.66
N HIS A 145 -5.42 -10.55 21.13
CA HIS A 145 -6.20 -9.46 20.52
C HIS A 145 -5.51 -8.85 19.30
N ALA A 146 -4.19 -8.63 19.36
CA ALA A 146 -3.44 -8.08 18.23
C ALA A 146 -3.28 -9.09 17.08
N ALA A 147 -3.11 -10.38 17.37
CA ALA A 147 -3.01 -11.42 16.33
C ALA A 147 -4.29 -11.55 15.51
N LYS A 148 -5.47 -11.36 16.13
CA LYS A 148 -6.75 -11.33 15.41
C LYS A 148 -6.80 -10.15 14.44
N THR A 149 -6.40 -8.96 14.88
CA THR A 149 -6.34 -7.78 14.02
C THR A 149 -5.29 -7.93 12.91
N THR A 150 -4.11 -8.50 13.19
CA THR A 150 -3.08 -8.72 12.16
C THR A 150 -3.49 -9.82 11.18
N HIS A 151 -4.13 -10.90 11.65
CA HIS A 151 -4.68 -11.94 10.78
C HIS A 151 -5.81 -11.39 9.91
N LEU A 152 -6.68 -10.54 10.45
CA LEU A 152 -7.73 -9.87 9.68
C LEU A 152 -7.15 -8.96 8.60
N LEU A 153 -6.09 -8.19 8.92
CA LEU A 153 -5.39 -7.35 7.94
C LEU A 153 -4.72 -8.20 6.86
N LEU A 154 -4.06 -9.30 7.23
CA LEU A 154 -3.47 -10.25 6.29
C LEU A 154 -4.53 -10.87 5.37
N ALA A 155 -5.64 -11.34 5.95
CA ALA A 155 -6.76 -11.90 5.20
C ALA A 155 -7.38 -10.85 4.25
N ALA A 156 -7.57 -9.61 4.70
CA ALA A 156 -8.05 -8.52 3.86
C ALA A 156 -7.09 -8.25 2.69
N THR A 157 -5.77 -8.25 2.91
CA THR A 157 -4.80 -8.10 1.82
C THR A 157 -4.83 -9.25 0.82
N VAL A 158 -5.04 -10.50 1.27
CA VAL A 158 -5.20 -11.67 0.40
C VAL A 158 -6.42 -11.51 -0.49
N VAL A 159 -7.57 -11.14 0.09
CA VAL A 159 -8.83 -10.96 -0.66
C VAL A 159 -8.67 -9.86 -1.71
N VAL A 160 -8.12 -8.71 -1.33
CA VAL A 160 -7.89 -7.60 -2.28
C VAL A 160 -6.92 -8.02 -3.39
N SER A 161 -5.82 -8.69 -3.05
CA SER A 161 -4.85 -9.18 -4.03
C SER A 161 -5.45 -10.24 -4.97
N ALA A 162 -6.32 -11.10 -4.45
CA ALA A 162 -7.02 -12.11 -5.24
C ALA A 162 -7.99 -11.46 -6.23
N VAL A 163 -8.79 -10.48 -5.80
CA VAL A 163 -9.69 -9.73 -6.70
C VAL A 163 -8.90 -9.04 -7.82
N VAL A 164 -7.79 -8.37 -7.48
CA VAL A 164 -6.91 -7.72 -8.46
C VAL A 164 -6.28 -8.75 -9.40
N HIS A 165 -5.85 -9.90 -8.89
CA HIS A 165 -5.30 -11.00 -9.67
C HIS A 165 -6.32 -11.57 -10.67
N THR A 166 -7.52 -11.90 -10.23
CA THR A 166 -8.60 -12.40 -11.10
C THR A 166 -9.00 -11.35 -12.14
N GLY A 167 -9.14 -10.09 -11.75
CA GLY A 167 -9.45 -9.00 -12.69
C GLY A 167 -8.35 -8.78 -13.74
N ALA A 168 -7.09 -8.95 -13.36
CA ALA A 168 -5.97 -8.91 -14.30
C ALA A 168 -5.98 -10.10 -15.26
N HIS A 169 -6.28 -11.31 -14.78
CA HIS A 169 -6.49 -12.49 -15.63
C HIS A 169 -7.63 -12.30 -16.62
N LEU A 170 -8.77 -11.75 -16.19
CA LEU A 170 -9.89 -11.44 -17.08
C LEU A 170 -9.51 -10.42 -18.15
N SER A 171 -8.80 -9.36 -17.76
CA SER A 171 -8.27 -8.37 -18.70
C SER A 171 -7.28 -8.98 -19.70
N ASN A 172 -6.45 -9.92 -19.24
CA ASN A 172 -5.54 -10.67 -20.10
C ASN A 172 -6.30 -11.56 -21.09
N ALA A 173 -7.33 -12.28 -20.63
CA ALA A 173 -8.17 -13.12 -21.48
C ALA A 173 -8.86 -12.32 -22.60
N VAL A 174 -9.43 -11.15 -22.25
CA VAL A 174 -10.04 -10.25 -23.24
C VAL A 174 -8.99 -9.70 -24.22
N ASN A 175 -7.80 -9.35 -23.74
CA ASN A 175 -6.72 -8.87 -24.60
C ASN A 175 -6.19 -9.96 -25.53
N PHE A 176 -6.09 -11.21 -25.07
CA PHE A 176 -5.76 -12.38 -25.90
C PHE A 176 -6.79 -12.59 -27.02
N SER A 177 -8.07 -12.51 -26.66
CA SER A 177 -9.19 -12.66 -27.60
C SER A 177 -9.15 -11.61 -28.73
N ARG A 178 -8.82 -10.36 -28.39
CA ARG A 178 -8.76 -9.23 -29.33
C ARG A 178 -7.50 -9.21 -30.19
N HIS A 179 -6.35 -9.59 -29.63
CA HIS A 179 -5.04 -9.56 -30.31
C HIS A 179 -4.61 -10.93 -30.86
N TYR A 180 -5.58 -11.74 -31.30
CA TYR A 180 -5.33 -13.01 -31.97
C TYR A 180 -4.42 -12.82 -33.20
N SER A 181 -3.26 -13.49 -33.21
CA SER A 181 -2.31 -13.39 -34.31
C SER A 181 -2.22 -14.72 -35.07
N SER A 182 -2.72 -14.77 -36.31
CA SER A 182 -2.69 -16.00 -37.12
C SER A 182 -1.26 -16.44 -37.52
N ARG A 183 -0.25 -15.63 -37.25
CA ARG A 183 1.15 -15.85 -37.64
C ARG A 183 1.97 -16.67 -36.64
N TYR A 184 1.50 -16.78 -35.39
CA TYR A 184 2.17 -17.53 -34.31
C TYR A 184 1.11 -18.25 -33.46
N PRO A 185 0.54 -19.37 -33.96
CA PRO A 185 -0.53 -20.10 -33.27
C PRO A 185 -0.06 -20.67 -31.92
N ASP A 186 1.20 -21.05 -31.78
CA ASP A 186 1.76 -21.62 -30.55
C ASP A 186 1.79 -20.64 -29.36
N LEU A 187 1.65 -19.34 -29.62
CA LEU A 187 1.56 -18.29 -28.60
C LEU A 187 0.11 -17.88 -28.29
N ASN A 188 -0.86 -18.28 -29.13
CA ASN A 188 -2.25 -17.95 -28.92
C ASN A 188 -2.87 -18.96 -27.95
N VAL A 189 -3.49 -18.45 -26.89
CA VAL A 189 -4.27 -19.27 -25.94
C VAL A 189 -5.70 -19.50 -26.45
N ALA A 190 -6.19 -18.63 -27.33
CA ALA A 190 -7.48 -18.77 -28.00
C ALA A 190 -7.32 -19.56 -29.32
N ASN A 191 -8.32 -20.35 -29.70
CA ASN A 191 -8.46 -21.06 -30.98
C ASN A 191 -8.92 -20.11 -32.10
N TYR A 192 -9.61 -19.02 -31.79
CA TYR A 192 -10.08 -18.04 -32.77
C TYR A 192 -10.18 -16.61 -32.22
N ARG A 193 -10.21 -15.63 -33.13
CA ARG A 193 -10.32 -14.20 -32.79
C ARG A 193 -11.69 -13.91 -32.18
N GLY A 194 -11.72 -13.41 -30.94
CA GLY A 194 -12.97 -13.15 -30.22
C GLY A 194 -13.44 -14.27 -29.30
N GLU A 195 -12.68 -15.37 -29.14
CA GLU A 195 -13.02 -16.42 -28.17
C GLU A 195 -12.88 -15.91 -26.74
N VAL A 196 -13.90 -16.16 -25.91
CA VAL A 196 -13.86 -15.89 -24.47
C VAL A 196 -13.45 -17.18 -23.78
N SER A 197 -12.14 -17.45 -23.73
CA SER A 197 -11.60 -18.58 -22.98
C SER A 197 -11.71 -18.23 -21.49
N VAL A 198 -12.73 -18.78 -20.84
CA VAL A 198 -13.00 -18.66 -19.39
C VAL A 198 -12.08 -19.59 -18.61
#